data_AF-A0A933A5S7-F1
#
_entry.id   AF-A0A933A5S7-F1
#
_cell.length_a   1.000
_cell.length_b   1.000
_cell.length_c   1.000
_cell.angle_alpha   90.00
_cell.angle_beta   90.00
_cell.angle_gamma   90.00
#
_symmetry.space_group_name_H-M   'P 1'
#
loop_
_entity.id
_entity.type
_entity.pdbx_description
1 polymer ?
#
loop_
_entity_poly.entity_id
_entity_poly.type
_entity_poly.pdbx_seq_one_letter_code
_entity_poly.pdbx_strand_id
1 'polypeptide(L)'
;APTLEADRILGFYETTNRYSYYNNPEFDRLLNQARTTVNDAQRAQLYHRASAQLREDPAVVFLYQQPLITGVATRVKGWKPLADETIYLHNASLD
;
A
#
# COMPACT_ATOMS: atom_id res chain seq x y z
N ALA A 1 -12.45 -3.47 3.89
CA ALA A 1 -11.61 -4.16 2.88
C ALA A 1 -10.15 -4.04 3.35
N PRO A 2 -9.24 -4.99 3.08
CA PRO A 2 -7.85 -4.81 3.44
C PRO A 2 -7.35 -3.58 2.68
N THR A 3 -6.92 -2.58 3.43
CA THR A 3 -6.90 -1.17 3.00
C THR A 3 -5.69 -0.79 2.16
N LEU A 4 -4.95 -1.75 1.59
CA LEU A 4 -4.04 -1.68 0.43
C LEU A 4 -3.21 -2.98 0.41
N GLU A 5 -3.27 -3.74 -0.69
CA GLU A 5 -2.42 -4.93 -0.88
C GLU A 5 -0.95 -4.54 -1.10
N ALA A 6 0.00 -5.35 -0.62
CA ALA A 6 1.44 -5.06 -0.69
C ALA A 6 1.92 -4.74 -2.12
N ASP A 7 1.36 -5.44 -3.11
CA ASP A 7 1.65 -5.21 -4.54
C ASP A 7 1.38 -3.78 -4.98
N ARG A 8 0.32 -3.14 -4.46
CA ARG A 8 -0.05 -1.77 -4.84
C ARG A 8 0.99 -0.76 -4.38
N ILE A 9 1.62 -0.99 -3.23
CA ILE A 9 2.66 -0.11 -2.69
C ILE A 9 4.00 -0.42 -3.35
N LEU A 10 4.39 -1.69 -3.41
CA LEU A 10 5.68 -2.07 -3.97
C LEU A 10 5.77 -1.80 -5.48
N GLY A 11 4.64 -1.89 -6.19
CA GLY A 11 4.53 -1.55 -7.61
C GLY A 11 4.85 -0.09 -7.96
N PHE A 12 4.89 0.82 -6.98
CA PHE A 12 5.39 2.19 -7.22
C PHE A 12 6.88 2.23 -7.55
N TYR A 13 7.64 1.22 -7.14
CA TYR A 13 9.09 1.15 -7.31
C TYR A 13 9.51 0.25 -8.48
N GLU A 14 8.58 -0.41 -9.16
CA GLU A 14 8.89 -1.20 -10.35
C GLU A 14 9.49 -0.35 -11.46
N THR A 15 10.42 -0.92 -12.21
CA THR A 15 11.15 -0.22 -13.28
C THR A 15 10.21 0.37 -14.33
N THR A 16 9.08 -0.27 -14.60
CA THR A 16 8.11 0.18 -15.61
C THR A 16 7.14 1.24 -15.10
N ASN A 17 7.15 1.53 -13.80
CA ASN A 17 6.29 2.57 -13.23
C ASN A 17 6.80 3.95 -13.67
N ARG A 18 5.91 4.77 -14.22
CA ARG A 18 6.25 6.11 -14.75
C ARG A 18 6.87 7.07 -13.72
N TYR A 19 6.70 6.79 -12.43
CA TYR A 19 7.25 7.60 -11.34
C TYR A 19 8.44 6.95 -10.64
N SER A 20 8.84 5.75 -11.08
CA SER A 20 10.02 5.07 -10.56
C SER A 20 11.27 5.60 -11.26
N TYR A 21 12.25 6.00 -10.46
CA TYR A 21 13.63 6.23 -10.90
C TYR A 21 14.54 5.05 -10.49
N TYR A 22 13.94 3.95 -10.05
CA TYR A 22 14.60 2.74 -9.62
C TYR A 22 14.62 1.72 -10.76
N ASN A 23 15.75 1.02 -10.91
CA ASN A 23 15.92 -0.02 -11.92
C ASN A 23 16.66 -1.21 -11.30
N ASN A 24 15.90 -2.17 -10.80
CA ASN A 24 16.43 -3.40 -10.20
C ASN A 24 15.67 -4.62 -10.75
N PRO A 25 16.29 -5.39 -11.66
CA PRO A 25 15.65 -6.57 -12.25
C PRO A 25 15.26 -7.66 -11.25
N GLU A 26 15.98 -7.81 -10.13
CA GLU A 26 15.62 -8.79 -9.10
C GLU A 26 14.38 -8.36 -8.32
N PHE A 27 14.26 -7.06 -8.03
CA PHE A 27 13.05 -6.50 -7.42
C PHE A 27 11.82 -6.74 -8.31
N ASP A 28 11.93 -6.42 -9.60
CA ASP A 28 10.85 -6.66 -10.58
C ASP A 28 10.52 -8.16 -10.68
N ARG A 29 11.53 -9.04 -10.66
CA ARG A 29 11.33 -10.50 -10.69
C ARG A 29 10.55 -10.99 -9.47
N LEU A 30 10.87 -10.48 -8.28
CA LEU A 30 10.18 -10.84 -7.03
C LEU A 30 8.71 -10.43 -7.05
N LEU A 31 8.38 -9.21 -7.53
CA LEU A 31 7.00 -8.74 -7.64
C LEU A 31 6.20 -9.53 -8.67
N ASN A 32 6.76 -9.76 -9.86
CA ASN A 32 6.09 -10.56 -10.89
C ASN A 32 5.84 -12.00 -10.44
N GLN A 33 6.79 -12.60 -9.71
CA GLN A 33 6.59 -13.92 -9.12
C GLN A 33 5.49 -13.88 -8.04
N ALA A 34 5.45 -12.86 -7.19
CA ALA A 34 4.44 -12.73 -6.14
C ALA A 34 3.02 -12.64 -6.72
N ARG A 35 2.83 -11.87 -7.80
CA ARG A 35 1.55 -11.71 -8.51
C ARG A 35 0.98 -13.00 -9.09
N THR A 36 1.85 -13.94 -9.47
CA THR A 36 1.45 -15.24 -10.03
C THR A 36 1.39 -16.36 -8.97
N THR A 37 1.79 -16.07 -7.72
CA THR A 37 1.81 -17.04 -6.63
C THR A 37 0.45 -17.14 -5.93
N VAL A 38 -0.19 -18.30 -6.03
CA VAL A 38 -1.52 -18.57 -5.42
C VAL A 38 -1.43 -18.79 -3.92
N ASN A 39 -0.36 -19.42 -3.42
CA ASN A 39 -0.20 -19.68 -1.99
C ASN A 39 0.14 -18.39 -1.23
N ASP A 40 -0.71 -17.99 -0.28
CA ASP A 40 -0.57 -16.72 0.43
C ASP A 40 0.72 -16.61 1.25
N ALA A 41 1.16 -17.69 1.90
CA ALA A 41 2.39 -17.68 2.70
C ALA A 41 3.63 -17.49 1.80
N GLN A 42 3.66 -18.16 0.65
CA GLN A 42 4.73 -17.99 -0.34
C GLN A 42 4.70 -16.58 -0.95
N ARG A 43 3.50 -16.06 -1.27
CA ARG A 43 3.33 -14.70 -1.79
C ARG A 43 3.83 -13.65 -0.78
N ALA A 44 3.52 -13.81 0.50
CA ALA A 44 4.01 -12.94 1.56
C ALA A 44 5.54 -12.97 1.67
N GLN A 45 6.16 -14.15 1.60
CA GLN A 45 7.63 -14.28 1.62
C GLN A 45 8.30 -13.55 0.44
N LEU A 46 7.71 -13.58 -0.75
CA LEU A 46 8.21 -12.85 -1.91
C LEU A 46 8.14 -11.33 -1.70
N TYR A 47 7.02 -10.81 -1.18
CA TYR A 47 6.91 -9.39 -0.84
C TYR A 47 7.86 -8.95 0.28
N HIS A 48 8.11 -9.81 1.28
CA HIS A 48 9.13 -9.53 2.31
C HIS A 48 10.53 -9.41 1.71
N ARG A 49 10.88 -10.28 0.75
CA ARG A 49 12.15 -10.21 0.03
C ARG A 49 12.25 -8.93 -0.81
N ALA A 50 11.20 -8.57 -1.54
CA ALA A 50 11.16 -7.32 -2.31
C ALA A 50 11.31 -6.09 -1.40
N SER A 51 10.63 -6.09 -0.25
CA SER A 51 10.75 -5.01 0.75
C SER A 51 12.15 -4.95 1.37
N ALA A 52 12.80 -6.10 1.57
CA ALA A 52 14.18 -6.16 2.05
C ALA A 52 15.17 -5.56 1.05
N GLN A 53 14.96 -5.77 -0.25
CA GLN A 53 15.75 -5.12 -1.30
C GLN A 53 15.66 -3.59 -1.20
N LEU A 54 14.45 -3.02 -1.06
CA LEU A 54 14.29 -1.57 -0.89
C LEU A 54 14.90 -1.00 0.40
N ARG A 55 15.18 -1.84 1.40
CA ARG A 55 15.92 -1.41 2.60
C ARG A 55 17.43 -1.41 2.36
N GLU A 56 17.94 -2.40 1.64
CA GLU A 56 19.37 -2.56 1.34
C GLU A 56 19.83 -1.62 0.23
N ASP A 57 18.97 -1.39 -0.76
CA ASP A 57 19.15 -0.54 -1.93
C ASP A 57 17.89 0.32 -2.14
N PRO A 58 17.80 1.46 -1.43
CA PRO A 58 16.57 2.25 -1.39
C PRO A 58 16.33 3.05 -2.67
N ALA A 59 15.19 2.79 -3.31
CA ALA A 59 14.67 3.58 -4.42
C ALA A 59 14.34 5.04 -4.03
N VAL A 60 14.01 5.27 -2.75
CA VAL A 60 13.64 6.57 -2.18
C VAL A 60 14.11 6.66 -0.73
N VAL A 61 14.17 7.87 -0.18
CA VAL A 61 14.35 8.07 1.26
C VAL A 61 13.02 7.82 1.97
N PHE A 62 12.89 6.68 2.64
CA PHE A 62 11.71 6.36 3.44
C PHE A 62 11.69 7.23 4.72
N LEU A 63 10.58 7.94 4.94
CA LEU A 63 10.41 8.82 6.09
C LEU A 63 9.65 8.10 7.22
N TYR A 64 8.34 8.31 7.29
CA TYR A 64 7.48 7.73 8.33
C TYR A 64 6.09 7.46 7.76
N GLN A 65 5.33 6.57 8.41
CA GLN A 65 3.91 6.39 8.14
C GLN A 65 3.12 7.48 8.85
N GLN A 66 2.42 8.32 8.10
CA GLN A 66 1.58 9.36 8.69
C GLN A 66 0.40 8.72 9.46
N PRO A 67 0.10 9.16 10.69
CA PRO A 67 -1.09 8.72 11.39
C PRO A 67 -2.35 9.27 10.71
N LEU A 68 -3.35 8.41 10.52
CA LEU A 68 -4.67 8.84 10.06
C LEU A 68 -5.46 9.44 11.24
N ILE A 69 -5.45 10.77 11.33
CA ILE A 69 -6.21 11.54 12.33
C ILE A 69 -7.37 12.23 11.63
N THR A 70 -8.60 11.94 12.04
CA THR A 70 -9.81 12.51 11.41
C THR A 70 -10.71 13.19 12.43
N GLY A 71 -11.01 14.46 12.19
CA GLY A 71 -12.01 15.22 12.95
C GLY A 71 -13.40 15.08 12.33
N VAL A 72 -14.41 14.81 13.15
CA VAL A 72 -15.81 14.68 12.71
C VAL A 72 -16.69 15.56 13.59
N ALA A 73 -17.55 16.37 12.97
CA ALA A 73 -18.51 17.19 13.72
C ALA A 73 -19.47 16.29 14.50
N THR A 74 -19.81 16.67 15.74
CA THR A 74 -20.66 15.86 16.64
C THR A 74 -22.05 15.56 16.08
N ARG A 75 -22.59 16.45 15.24
CA ARG A 75 -23.86 16.30 14.53
C ARG A 75 -23.85 15.26 13.42
N VAL A 76 -22.68 14.80 12.97
CA VAL A 76 -22.58 13.77 11.91
C VAL A 76 -22.77 12.40 12.54
N LYS A 77 -23.75 11.64 12.05
CA LYS A 77 -24.02 10.26 12.45
C LYS A 77 -23.82 9.30 11.29
N GLY A 78 -23.64 8.02 11.62
CA GLY A 78 -23.58 6.93 10.63
C GLY A 78 -22.31 6.88 9.77
N TRP A 79 -21.41 7.84 9.91
CA TRP A 79 -20.11 7.87 9.23
C TRP A 79 -18.96 7.46 10.15
N LYS A 80 -17.98 6.73 9.60
CA LYS A 80 -16.71 6.40 10.26
C LYS A 80 -15.58 6.49 9.23
N PRO A 81 -14.38 6.96 9.60
CA PRO A 81 -13.23 6.97 8.70
C PRO A 81 -12.82 5.54 8.32
N LEU A 82 -12.36 5.37 7.09
CA LEU A 82 -11.75 4.14 6.59
C LEU A 82 -10.24 4.28 6.54
N ALA A 83 -9.52 3.18 6.72
CA ALA A 83 -8.05 3.18 6.71
C ALA A 83 -7.44 3.43 5.32
N ASP A 84 -8.22 3.37 4.24
CA ASP A 84 -7.82 3.79 2.89
C ASP A 84 -8.24 5.23 2.56
N GLU A 85 -8.74 5.97 3.55
CA GLU A 85 -9.17 7.36 3.47
C GLU A 85 -10.35 7.63 2.52
N THR A 86 -11.00 6.59 2.00
CA THR A 86 -12.18 6.76 1.14
C THR A 86 -13.37 7.28 1.96
N ILE A 87 -14.04 8.32 1.44
CA ILE A 87 -15.18 8.95 2.11
C ILE A 87 -16.50 8.44 1.52
N TYR A 88 -17.12 7.47 2.18
CA TYR A 88 -18.47 7.01 1.85
C TYR A 88 -19.53 7.71 2.70
N LEU A 89 -20.40 8.51 2.08
CA LEU A 89 -21.44 9.28 2.78
C LEU A 89 -22.84 8.68 2.71
N HIS A 90 -23.02 7.53 2.06
CA HIS A 90 -24.36 6.95 1.84
C HIS A 90 -25.10 6.58 3.14
N ASN A 91 -24.37 6.34 4.23
CA ASN A 91 -24.93 6.08 5.57
C ASN A 91 -24.77 7.27 6.51
N ALA A 92 -24.20 8.38 6.04
CA ALA A 92 -23.98 9.56 6.87
C ALA A 92 -25.27 10.39 6.95
N SER A 93 -25.57 10.91 8.14
CA SER A 93 -26.67 11.84 8.35
C SER A 93 -26.25 12.96 9.29
N LEU A 94 -27.11 13.97 9.39
CA LEU A 94 -27.03 15.04 10.38
C LEU A 94 -28.15 14.86 11.39
N ASP A 95 -27.86 15.12 12.67
CA ASP A 95 -28.89 15.36 13.69
C ASP A 95 -29.76 16.58 13.33
#